data_AF-A0A7V7SYF5-F1
#
_entry.id   AF-A0A7V7SYF5-F1
#
_cell.length_a   1.000
_cell.length_b   1.000
_cell.length_c   1.000
_cell.angle_alpha   90.00
_cell.angle_beta   90.00
_cell.angle_gamma   90.00
#
_symmetry.space_group_name_H-M   'P 1'
#
loop_
_entity.id
_entity.type
_entity.pdbx_description
1 polymer ?
#
loop_
_entity_poly.entity_id
_entity_poly.type
_entity_poly.pdbx_seq_one_letter_code
_entity_poly.pdbx_strand_id
1 'polypeptide(L)'
;MTEVQFVPGDVVLLQGEAYQVLENLGDEGMVIPFPSEEVEPFRLEWIVEGERARRIGNEPLPAPTPCSSGECPTQGNPVKMHFTPRKQQ
;
A
#
# COMPACT_ATOMS: atom_id res chain seq x y z
N MET A 1 -1.46 -27.64 16.59
CA MET A 1 -2.22 -26.47 16.12
C MET A 1 -1.20 -25.49 15.57
N THR A 2 -1.30 -25.12 14.30
CA THR A 2 -0.38 -24.16 13.68
C THR A 2 -0.70 -22.77 14.22
N GLU A 3 0.20 -22.20 15.01
CA GLU A 3 0.15 -20.80 15.37
C GLU A 3 0.20 -19.98 14.08
N VAL A 4 -0.83 -19.18 13.83
CA VAL A 4 -0.85 -18.26 12.69
C VAL A 4 0.18 -17.18 12.98
N GLN A 5 1.35 -17.30 12.37
CA GLN A 5 2.40 -16.29 12.46
C GLN A 5 2.15 -15.22 11.40
N PHE A 6 1.66 -14.07 11.82
CA PHE A 6 1.57 -12.89 10.96
C PHE A 6 2.96 -12.33 10.67
N VAL A 7 3.15 -11.77 9.48
CA VAL A 7 4.40 -11.13 9.09
C VAL A 7 4.14 -9.68 8.67
N PRO A 8 5.14 -8.78 8.79
CA PRO A 8 5.01 -7.42 8.28
C PRO A 8 4.54 -7.39 6.81
N GLY A 9 3.55 -6.55 6.51
CA GLY A 9 2.90 -6.44 5.21
C GLY A 9 1.65 -7.33 5.05
N ASP A 10 1.38 -8.26 5.98
CA ASP A 10 0.10 -8.96 6.01
C ASP A 10 -1.05 -7.97 6.27
N VAL A 11 -2.20 -8.22 5.64
CA VAL A 11 -3.46 -7.57 5.99
C VAL A 11 -4.33 -8.57 6.73
N VAL A 12 -4.75 -8.20 7.93
CA VAL A 12 -5.58 -9.01 8.82
C VAL A 12 -6.94 -8.37 9.02
N LEU A 13 -7.97 -9.20 9.19
CA LEU A 13 -9.30 -8.77 9.56
C LEU A 13 -9.62 -9.25 10.98
N LEU A 14 -10.12 -8.34 11.81
CA LEU A 14 -10.55 -8.61 13.18
C LEU A 14 -11.75 -7.73 13.51
N GLN A 15 -12.83 -8.30 14.04
CA GLN A 15 -14.07 -7.59 14.40
C GLN A 15 -14.68 -6.78 13.24
N GLY A 16 -14.43 -7.20 12.00
CA GLY A 16 -14.92 -6.50 10.80
C GLY A 16 -14.04 -5.33 10.32
N GLU A 17 -12.96 -5.03 11.04
CA GLU A 17 -11.99 -4.01 10.66
C GLU A 17 -10.72 -4.64 10.07
N ALA A 18 -10.08 -3.93 9.14
CA ALA A 18 -8.87 -4.38 8.46
C ALA A 18 -7.65 -3.60 8.94
N TYR A 19 -6.55 -4.31 9.17
CA TYR A 19 -5.30 -3.73 9.63
C TYR A 19 -4.11 -4.31 8.89
N GLN A 20 -3.10 -3.49 8.63
CA GLN A 20 -1.81 -3.92 8.09
C GLN A 20 -0.85 -4.18 9.24
N VAL A 21 -0.19 -5.34 9.21
CA VAL A 21 0.81 -5.74 10.20
C VAL A 21 2.13 -5.06 9.88
N LEU A 22 2.72 -4.39 10.86
CA LEU A 22 4.04 -3.76 10.77
C LEU A 22 5.09 -4.57 11.54
N GLU A 23 4.70 -5.17 12.65
CA GLU A 23 5.58 -6.01 13.48
C GLU A 23 4.74 -7.09 14.17
N ASN A 24 5.28 -8.32 14.26
CA ASN A 24 4.67 -9.40 15.03
C ASN A 24 5.47 -9.62 16.32
N LEU A 25 4.79 -9.53 17.46
CA LEU A 25 5.35 -9.64 18.81
C LEU A 25 4.95 -10.95 19.52
N GLY A 26 4.40 -11.92 18.78
CA GLY A 26 3.91 -13.19 19.31
C GLY A 26 2.38 -13.23 19.28
N ASP A 27 1.76 -13.01 20.44
CA ASP A 27 0.29 -13.04 20.62
C ASP A 27 -0.41 -11.73 20.18
N GLU A 28 0.39 -10.72 19.87
CA GLU A 28 -0.02 -9.39 19.42
C GLU A 28 0.94 -8.86 18.35
N GLY A 29 0.59 -7.73 17.73
CA GLY A 29 1.48 -7.03 16.81
C GLY A 29 1.22 -5.54 16.75
N MET A 30 2.18 -4.84 16.14
CA MET A 30 2.01 -3.43 15.78
C MET A 30 1.31 -3.37 14.43
N VAL A 31 0.22 -2.61 14.36
CA VAL A 31 -0.62 -2.50 13.17
C VAL A 31 -1.04 -1.06 12.90
N ILE A 32 -1.51 -0.81 11.69
CA ILE A 32 -2.22 0.41 11.29
C ILE A 32 -3.53 0.04 10.57
N PRO A 33 -4.56 0.90 10.56
CA PRO A 33 -5.78 0.64 9.80
C PRO A 33 -5.45 0.48 8.31
N PHE A 34 -6.11 -0.45 7.62
CA PHE A 34 -5.94 -0.65 6.19
C PHE A 34 -7.23 -0.32 5.44
N PRO A 35 -7.17 0.49 4.37
CA PRO A 35 -5.98 1.14 3.79
C PRO A 35 -5.68 2.47 4.50
N SER A 36 -4.49 2.64 5.07
CA SER A 36 -3.96 3.92 5.58
C SER A 36 -2.45 3.83 5.74
N GLU A 37 -1.72 4.91 5.44
CA GLU A 37 -0.25 4.98 5.61
C GLU A 37 0.19 6.10 6.57
N GLU A 38 -0.73 7.00 6.98
CA GLU A 38 -0.43 8.22 7.76
C GLU A 38 -0.96 8.17 9.21
N VAL A 39 -1.20 6.98 9.74
CA VAL A 39 -1.69 6.78 11.11
C VAL A 39 -0.57 6.22 11.97
N GLU A 40 -0.46 6.72 13.22
CA GLU A 40 0.51 6.16 14.16
C GLU A 40 0.21 4.67 14.44
N PRO A 41 1.24 3.80 14.39
CA PRO A 41 1.08 2.39 14.72
C PRO A 41 0.56 2.20 16.14
N PHE A 42 -0.36 1.26 16.30
CA PHE A 42 -0.86 0.85 17.60
C PHE A 42 -0.78 -0.67 17.76
N ARG A 43 -0.88 -1.11 19.02
CA ARG A 43 -0.76 -2.51 19.40
C ARG A 43 -2.12 -3.19 19.33
N LEU A 44 -2.17 -4.36 18.70
CA LEU A 44 -3.40 -5.15 18.52
C LEU A 44 -3.14 -6.61 18.91
N GLU A 45 -3.97 -7.15 19.80
CA GLU A 45 -3.98 -8.57 20.13
C GLU A 45 -4.57 -9.37 18.96
N TRP A 46 -3.99 -10.53 18.64
CA TRP A 46 -4.51 -11.37 17.56
C TRP A 46 -5.83 -12.08 17.92
N ILE A 47 -6.24 -12.03 19.19
CA ILE A 47 -7.49 -12.58 19.67
C ILE A 47 -8.15 -11.54 20.57
N VAL A 48 -9.32 -11.03 20.17
CA VAL A 48 -10.09 -10.05 20.95
C VAL A 48 -11.50 -10.60 21.14
N GLU A 49 -11.95 -10.66 22.39
CA GLU A 49 -13.28 -11.20 22.77
C GLU A 49 -13.54 -12.63 22.25
N GLY A 50 -12.48 -13.43 22.07
CA GLY A 50 -12.56 -14.79 21.53
C GLY A 50 -12.62 -14.89 20.01
N GLU A 51 -12.68 -13.76 19.29
CA GLU A 51 -12.52 -13.72 17.84
C GLU A 51 -11.03 -13.63 17.48
N ARG A 52 -10.57 -14.50 16.58
CA ARG A 52 -9.18 -14.54 16.12
C ARG A 52 -9.03 -13.75 14.82
N ALA A 53 -8.01 -12.91 14.76
CA ALA A 53 -7.60 -12.21 13.56
C ALA A 53 -7.34 -13.21 12.43
N ARG A 54 -7.86 -12.91 11.23
CA ARG A 54 -7.66 -13.74 10.04
C ARG A 54 -6.88 -12.98 8.99
N ARG A 55 -5.85 -13.61 8.42
CA ARG A 55 -5.16 -13.06 7.26
C ARG A 55 -6.13 -13.00 6.08
N ILE A 56 -6.33 -11.82 5.51
CA ILE A 56 -7.17 -11.60 4.33
C ILE A 56 -6.35 -11.19 3.09
N GLY A 57 -5.08 -10.86 3.26
CA GLY A 57 -4.17 -10.53 2.18
C GLY A 57 -2.71 -10.49 2.62
N ASN A 58 -1.83 -10.36 1.64
CA ASN A 58 -0.42 -10.05 1.79
C ASN A 58 -0.15 -9.08 0.64
N GLU A 59 -0.07 -7.78 0.92
CA GLU A 59 0.07 -6.79 -0.14
C GLU A 59 1.55 -6.43 -0.30
N PRO A 60 2.27 -6.99 -1.29
CA PRO A 60 3.43 -6.30 -1.79
C PRO A 60 2.91 -5.00 -2.40
N LEU A 61 3.26 -3.85 -1.83
CA LEU A 61 3.07 -2.56 -2.49
C LEU A 61 3.49 -2.74 -3.96
N PRO A 62 2.65 -2.40 -4.94
CA PRO A 62 3.05 -2.53 -6.32
C PRO A 62 4.35 -1.76 -6.49
N ALA A 63 5.40 -2.43 -6.96
CA ALA A 63 6.59 -1.72 -7.43
C ALA A 63 6.09 -0.61 -8.37
N PRO A 64 6.62 0.63 -8.28
CA PRO A 64 6.19 1.70 -9.14
C PRO A 64 6.18 1.15 -10.56
N THR A 65 5.03 1.19 -11.23
CA THR A 65 4.87 0.63 -12.58
C THR A 65 6.06 1.13 -13.40
N PRO A 66 7.01 0.27 -13.81
CA PRO A 66 8.05 0.71 -14.71
C PRO A 66 7.30 1.20 -15.94
N CYS A 67 7.59 2.42 -16.38
CA CYS A 67 6.99 3.00 -17.58
C CYS A 67 6.99 1.94 -18.67
N SER A 68 5.81 1.44 -19.01
CA SER A 68 5.65 0.43 -20.05
C SER A 68 5.92 1.13 -21.36
N SER A 69 7.20 1.14 -21.75
CA SER A 69 7.74 1.47 -23.06
C SER A 69 6.90 2.43 -23.91
N GLY A 70 7.15 3.73 -23.73
CA GLY A 70 6.57 4.78 -24.55
C GLY A 70 7.02 6.18 -24.14
N GLU A 71 8.33 6.38 -24.07
CA GLU A 71 9.03 7.67 -23.97
C GLU A 71 9.00 8.40 -22.61
N CYS A 72 10.05 8.16 -21.82
CA CYS A 72 10.48 9.08 -20.76
C CYS A 72 10.97 10.40 -21.39
N PRO A 73 10.57 11.58 -20.88
CA PRO A 73 11.00 12.85 -21.46
C PRO A 73 12.49 13.08 -21.15
N THR A 74 13.31 13.06 -22.19
CA THR A 74 14.71 13.43 -22.10
C THR A 74 14.80 14.92 -21.76
N GLN A 75 15.41 15.25 -20.62
CA GLN A 75 15.92 16.61 -20.40
C GLN A 75 16.83 16.98 -21.56
N GLY A 76 16.43 17.98 -22.36
CA GLY A 76 17.24 18.46 -23.45
C GLY A 76 16.54 19.42 -24.39
N ASN A 77 16.65 20.71 -24.09
CA ASN A 77 16.56 21.87 -24.99
C ASN A 77 15.21 22.58 -25.22
N PRO A 78 15.27 23.90 -25.45
CA PRO A 78 14.36 24.86 -24.85
C PRO A 78 13.23 25.25 -25.81
N VAL A 79 12.16 25.73 -25.20
CA VAL A 79 10.95 26.25 -25.83
C VAL A 79 11.30 27.24 -26.96
N LYS A 80 11.05 26.83 -28.21
CA LYS A 80 10.87 27.77 -29.32
C LYS A 80 9.39 27.76 -29.68
N MET A 81 8.63 28.64 -29.03
CA MET A 81 7.26 28.93 -29.45
C MET A 81 7.31 29.45 -30.89
N HIS A 82 6.68 28.76 -31.82
CA HIS A 82 6.36 29.28 -33.15
C HIS A 82 4.85 29.17 -33.35
N PHE A 83 4.21 30.34 -33.31
CA PHE A 83 2.82 30.56 -33.64
C PHE A 83 2.49 30.03 -35.04
N THR A 84 1.44 29.23 -35.17
CA THR A 84 0.83 28.89 -36.46
C THR A 84 -0.15 29.98 -36.88
N PRO A 85 -0.03 30.56 -38.10
CA PRO A 85 -1.13 31.23 -38.76
C PRO A 85 -1.80 30.23 -39.71
N ARG A 86 -3.09 29.91 -39.50
CA ARG A 86 -3.90 29.29 -40.57
C ARG A 86 -4.97 30.28 -41.02
N LYS A 87 -4.70 30.85 -42.19
CA LYS A 87 -5.65 31.63 -43.00
C LYS A 87 -6.46 30.66 -43.86
N GLN A 88 -7.78 30.83 -43.78
CA GLN A 88 -8.82 30.76 -44.81
C GLN A 88 -8.66 29.73 -45.97
N GLN A 89 -9.66 28.86 -46.07
CA GLN A 89 -10.37 28.61 -47.32
C GLN A 89 -11.87 28.78 -47.06
#